data_AF-E3G2V8-F1
#
_entry.id   AF-E3G2V8-F1
#
_cell.length_a   1.000
_cell.length_b   1.000
_cell.length_c   1.000
_cell.angle_alpha   90.00
_cell.angle_beta   90.00
_cell.angle_gamma   90.00
#
_symmetry.space_group_name_H-M   'P 1'
#
loop_
_entity.id
_entity.type
_entity.pdbx_description
1 polymer ?
#
loop_
_entity_poly.entity_id
_entity_poly.type
_entity_poly.pdbx_seq_one_letter_code
_entity_poly.pdbx_strand_id
1 'polypeptide(L)'
;MKTIYVWTGDFRSYGDSADLWGGSTIPVQVTDDFVGGAKTYYPETNIWVDDPPYVMTHEDHVLAAEVRRQQLITAANNTMDDWILDLQLGMISDADRSQLIIWRQYAKDLKALNLDSAPDINWPLVPEQ
;
A
#
# COMPACT_ATOMS: atom_id res chain seq x y z
N MET A 1 -24.95 -14.10 22.02
CA MET A 1 -23.91 -15.06 21.57
C MET A 1 -24.36 -15.59 20.23
N LYS A 2 -23.44 -15.71 19.29
CA LYS A 2 -23.69 -16.20 17.93
C LYS A 2 -22.73 -17.32 17.60
N THR A 3 -23.17 -18.22 16.72
CA THR A 3 -22.31 -19.23 16.11
C THR A 3 -21.64 -18.63 14.89
N ILE A 4 -20.32 -18.80 14.80
CA ILE A 4 -19.56 -18.60 13.56
C ILE A 4 -18.94 -19.93 13.14
N TYR A 5 -18.58 -20.05 11.87
CA TYR A 5 -17.96 -21.23 11.30
C TYR A 5 -16.53 -20.89 10.87
N VAL A 6 -15.55 -21.37 11.63
CA VAL A 6 -14.13 -21.10 11.42
C VAL A 6 -13.56 -22.13 10.44
N TRP A 7 -12.82 -21.67 9.43
CA TRP A 7 -12.18 -22.53 8.44
C TRP A 7 -11.04 -23.34 9.05
N THR A 8 -11.01 -24.65 8.81
CA THR A 8 -9.96 -25.54 9.33
C THR A 8 -8.62 -25.41 8.61
N GLY A 9 -8.55 -24.65 7.51
CA GLY A 9 -7.32 -24.47 6.75
C GLY A 9 -6.33 -23.50 7.42
N ASP A 10 -6.83 -22.44 8.04
CA ASP A 10 -6.00 -21.42 8.68
C ASP A 10 -6.41 -21.09 10.13
N PHE A 11 -7.58 -21.56 10.58
CA PHE A 11 -8.21 -21.22 11.86
C PHE A 11 -8.34 -19.71 12.13
N ARG A 12 -8.37 -18.90 11.08
CA ARG A 12 -8.44 -17.43 11.15
C ARG A 12 -9.62 -16.91 10.36
N SER A 13 -9.86 -17.50 9.19
CA SER A 13 -11.00 -17.19 8.35
C SER A 13 -12.27 -17.79 8.94
N TYR A 14 -13.36 -17.03 8.97
CA TYR A 14 -14.65 -17.49 9.48
C TYR A 14 -15.82 -16.86 8.72
N GLY A 15 -16.98 -17.50 8.80
CA GLY A 15 -18.23 -16.97 8.27
C GLY A 15 -19.44 -17.43 9.06
N ASP A 16 -20.62 -17.31 8.47
CA ASP A 16 -21.93 -17.54 9.11
C ASP A 16 -22.59 -18.87 8.69
N SER A 17 -21.95 -19.66 7.82
CA SER A 17 -22.47 -20.95 7.35
C SER A 17 -21.44 -22.08 7.44
N ALA A 18 -21.92 -23.27 7.75
CA ALA A 18 -21.15 -24.51 7.78
C ALA A 18 -20.64 -24.92 6.38
N ASP A 19 -21.37 -24.56 5.33
CA ASP A 19 -21.09 -24.99 3.94
C ASP A 19 -19.89 -24.26 3.32
N LEU A 20 -19.39 -23.21 3.98
CA LEU A 20 -18.20 -22.48 3.54
C LEU A 20 -16.99 -23.40 3.46
N TRP A 21 -16.10 -23.11 2.51
CA TRP A 21 -14.89 -23.92 2.24
C TRP A 21 -15.19 -25.42 2.08
N GLY A 22 -16.33 -25.74 1.45
CA GLY A 22 -16.74 -27.13 1.19
C GLY A 22 -17.04 -27.93 2.45
N GLY A 23 -17.51 -27.28 3.52
CA GLY A 23 -17.81 -27.95 4.79
C GLY A 23 -16.61 -28.11 5.72
N SER A 24 -15.43 -27.59 5.35
CA SER A 24 -14.21 -27.68 6.15
C SER A 24 -14.20 -26.63 7.27
N THR A 25 -15.22 -26.63 8.11
CA THR A 25 -15.42 -25.64 9.16
C THR A 25 -15.68 -26.25 10.53
N ILE A 26 -15.40 -25.46 11.56
CA ILE A 26 -15.72 -25.78 12.96
C ILE A 26 -16.70 -24.71 13.47
N PRO A 27 -17.84 -25.10 14.07
CA PRO A 27 -18.74 -24.16 14.72
C PRO A 27 -18.13 -23.66 16.04
N VAL A 28 -18.05 -22.34 16.21
CA VAL A 28 -17.50 -21.68 17.40
C VAL A 28 -18.51 -20.67 17.94
N GLN A 29 -18.78 -20.71 19.25
CA GLN A 29 -19.63 -19.72 19.92
C GLN A 29 -18.81 -18.48 20.27
N VAL A 30 -19.28 -17.32 19.83
CA VAL A 30 -18.66 -16.03 20.13
C VAL A 30 -19.69 -15.02 20.66
N THR A 31 -19.23 -13.94 21.27
CA THR A 31 -20.10 -12.84 21.67
C THR A 31 -20.67 -12.14 20.43
N ASP A 32 -21.80 -11.43 20.58
CA ASP A 32 -22.46 -10.80 19.42
C ASP A 32 -21.61 -9.68 18.83
N ASP A 33 -20.83 -9.01 19.68
CA ASP A 33 -19.84 -7.97 19.36
C ASP A 33 -18.47 -8.52 18.94
N PHE A 34 -18.30 -9.83 18.80
CA PHE A 34 -17.06 -10.41 18.33
C PHE A 34 -16.65 -9.82 16.98
N VAL A 35 -15.48 -9.19 16.96
CA VAL A 35 -14.78 -8.71 15.78
C VAL A 35 -13.57 -9.61 15.56
N GLY A 36 -13.54 -10.30 14.43
CA GLY A 36 -12.36 -11.04 14.02
C GLY A 36 -11.35 -10.15 13.29
N GLY A 37 -10.20 -10.74 12.96
CA GLY A 37 -9.05 -10.04 12.38
C GLY A 37 -7.89 -9.97 13.35
N ALA A 38 -6.68 -10.29 12.85
CA ALA A 38 -5.47 -10.45 13.66
C ALA A 38 -5.68 -11.34 14.91
N LYS A 39 -6.52 -12.36 14.79
CA LYS A 39 -6.71 -13.40 15.81
C LYS A 39 -6.71 -14.77 15.14
N THR A 40 -6.12 -15.75 15.80
CA THR A 40 -6.17 -17.17 15.43
C THR A 40 -6.96 -17.95 16.48
N TYR A 41 -7.87 -18.81 16.01
CA TYR A 41 -8.64 -19.71 16.85
C TYR A 41 -7.86 -21.01 17.11
N TYR A 42 -7.78 -21.45 18.35
CA TYR A 42 -7.09 -22.67 18.75
C TYR A 42 -8.14 -23.73 19.16
N PRO A 43 -8.48 -24.68 18.28
CA PRO A 43 -9.58 -25.61 18.50
C PRO A 43 -9.37 -26.54 19.72
N GLU A 44 -8.13 -26.84 20.08
CA GLU A 44 -7.78 -27.70 21.21
C GLU A 44 -8.04 -27.05 22.58
N THR A 45 -8.03 -25.72 22.64
CA THR A 45 -8.24 -24.94 23.86
C THR A 45 -9.49 -24.07 23.81
N ASN A 46 -10.14 -23.97 22.64
CA ASN A 46 -11.32 -23.15 22.39
C ASN A 46 -11.09 -21.67 22.77
N ILE A 47 -9.91 -21.13 22.44
CA ILE A 47 -9.54 -19.73 22.69
C ILE A 47 -9.17 -19.02 21.38
N TRP A 48 -9.43 -17.72 21.35
CA TRP A 48 -8.90 -16.82 20.33
C TRP A 48 -7.66 -16.15 20.88
N VAL A 49 -6.55 -16.23 20.15
CA VAL A 49 -5.29 -15.55 20.51
C VAL A 49 -5.03 -14.45 19.50
N ASP A 50 -4.67 -13.27 20.00
CA ASP A 50 -4.21 -12.16 19.17
C ASP A 50 -2.90 -12.52 18.48
N ASP A 51 -2.88 -12.30 17.17
CA ASP A 51 -1.68 -12.48 16.37
C ASP A 51 -0.68 -11.39 16.70
N PRO A 52 0.63 -11.70 16.58
CA PRO A 52 1.63 -10.66 16.64
C PRO A 52 1.33 -9.60 15.57
N PRO A 53 1.51 -8.30 15.88
CA PRO A 53 1.39 -7.24 14.89
C PRO A 53 2.27 -7.54 13.67
N TYR A 54 1.75 -7.23 12.48
CA TYR A 54 2.56 -7.29 11.29
C TYR A 54 3.76 -6.34 11.42
N VAL A 55 4.95 -6.87 11.17
CA VAL A 55 6.18 -6.08 11.07
C VAL A 55 6.53 -6.01 9.60
N MET A 56 6.63 -4.79 9.05
CA MET A 56 7.03 -4.61 7.66
C MET A 56 8.38 -5.28 7.41
N THR A 57 8.40 -6.08 6.36
CA THR A 57 9.61 -6.66 5.81
C THR A 57 10.35 -5.62 4.97
N HIS A 58 11.60 -5.91 4.63
CA HIS A 58 12.33 -5.10 3.68
C HIS A 58 11.60 -5.00 2.33
N GLU A 59 11.02 -6.09 1.84
CA GLU A 59 10.24 -6.11 0.59
C GLU A 59 9.03 -5.17 0.66
N ASP A 60 8.33 -5.11 1.79
CA ASP A 60 7.23 -4.14 1.97
C ASP A 60 7.72 -2.70 1.94
N HIS A 61 8.89 -2.43 2.52
CA HIS A 61 9.49 -1.10 2.48
C HIS A 61 9.86 -0.70 1.04
N VAL A 62 10.40 -1.62 0.25
CA VAL A 62 10.70 -1.41 -1.17
C VAL A 62 9.42 -1.16 -1.97
N LEU A 63 8.37 -1.96 -1.75
CA LEU A 63 7.07 -1.78 -2.41
C LEU A 63 6.44 -0.42 -2.06
N ALA A 64 6.45 -0.04 -0.77
CA ALA A 64 5.96 1.25 -0.33
C ALA A 64 6.76 2.41 -0.95
N ALA A 65 8.07 2.26 -1.07
CA ALA A 65 8.93 3.22 -1.74
C ALA A 65 8.59 3.34 -3.24
N GLU A 66 8.32 2.24 -3.93
CA GLU A 66 7.91 2.26 -5.34
C GLU A 66 6.61 3.04 -5.53
N VAL A 67 5.61 2.79 -4.68
CA VAL A 67 4.34 3.51 -4.71
C VAL A 67 4.57 5.01 -4.54
N ARG A 68 5.41 5.41 -3.56
CA ARG A 68 5.77 6.81 -3.35
C ARG A 68 6.48 7.42 -4.56
N ARG A 69 7.42 6.69 -5.17
CA ARG A 69 8.12 7.14 -6.40
C ARG A 69 7.14 7.44 -7.53
N GLN A 70 6.19 6.53 -7.76
CA GLN A 70 5.17 6.73 -8.80
C GLN A 70 4.28 7.93 -8.51
N GLN A 71 3.87 8.13 -7.25
CA GLN A 71 3.09 9.31 -6.84
C GLN A 71 3.85 10.62 -7.11
N LEU A 72 5.13 10.69 -6.76
CA LEU A 72 5.95 11.88 -6.99
C LEU A 72 6.18 12.15 -8.48
N ILE A 73 6.38 11.11 -9.30
CA ILE A 73 6.52 11.25 -10.75
C ILE A 73 5.21 11.76 -11.37
N THR A 74 4.06 11.19 -10.96
CA THR A 74 2.74 11.64 -11.44
C THR A 74 2.49 13.10 -11.06
N ALA A 75 2.78 13.49 -9.81
CA ALA A 75 2.65 14.87 -9.38
C ALA A 75 3.53 15.81 -10.23
N ALA A 76 4.80 15.44 -10.46
CA ALA A 76 5.70 16.22 -11.29
C ALA A 76 5.21 16.35 -12.74
N ASN A 77 4.66 15.28 -13.34
CA ASN A 77 4.09 15.35 -14.68
C ASN A 77 2.89 16.30 -14.72
N ASN A 78 1.95 16.17 -13.79
CA ASN A 78 0.79 17.06 -13.70
C ASN A 78 1.21 18.53 -13.56
N THR A 79 2.26 18.83 -12.80
CA THR A 79 2.83 20.18 -12.70
C THR A 79 3.37 20.69 -14.04
N MET A 80 3.98 19.82 -14.84
CA MET A 80 4.59 20.19 -16.11
C MET A 80 3.60 20.23 -17.29
N ASP A 81 2.39 19.70 -17.16
CA ASP A 81 1.47 19.48 -18.29
C ASP A 81 1.16 20.77 -19.06
N ASP A 82 0.89 21.88 -18.37
CA ASP A 82 0.64 23.18 -19.00
C ASP A 82 1.89 23.70 -19.74
N TRP A 83 3.07 23.61 -19.13
CA TRP A 83 4.33 24.01 -19.78
C TRP A 83 4.66 23.13 -21.00
N ILE A 84 4.35 21.83 -20.95
CA ILE A 84 4.52 20.92 -22.07
C ILE A 84 3.59 21.32 -23.21
N LEU A 85 2.34 21.67 -22.92
CA LEU A 85 1.39 22.17 -23.92
C LEU A 85 1.87 23.50 -24.53
N ASP A 86 2.29 24.46 -23.71
CA ASP A 86 2.81 25.75 -24.17
C ASP A 86 4.08 25.56 -25.03
N LEU A 87 4.96 24.63 -24.66
CA LEU A 87 6.14 24.29 -25.46
C LEU A 87 5.74 23.72 -26.83
N GLN A 88 4.74 22.83 -26.88
CA GLN A 88 4.24 22.24 -28.13
C GLN A 88 3.59 23.29 -29.04
N LEU A 89 2.90 24.27 -28.45
CA LEU A 89 2.28 25.38 -29.17
C LEU A 89 3.28 26.49 -29.55
N GLY A 90 4.52 26.44 -29.04
CA GLY A 90 5.53 27.47 -29.24
C GLY A 90 5.26 28.76 -28.47
N MET A 91 4.52 28.68 -27.38
CA MET A 91 4.06 29.81 -26.55
C MET A 91 4.75 29.91 -25.18
N ILE A 92 5.58 28.92 -24.83
CA ILE A 92 6.25 28.85 -23.53
C ILE A 92 7.16 30.06 -23.26
N SER A 93 7.12 30.58 -22.04
CA SER A 93 8.03 31.65 -21.60
C SER A 93 9.42 31.10 -21.23
N ASP A 94 10.46 31.95 -21.22
CA ASP A 94 11.80 31.53 -20.77
C ASP A 94 11.82 31.08 -19.30
N ALA A 95 10.95 31.65 -18.47
CA ALA A 95 10.78 31.27 -17.06
C ALA A 95 10.18 29.87 -16.93
N ASP A 96 9.05 29.63 -17.61
CA ASP A 96 8.37 28.32 -17.62
C ASP A 96 9.26 27.24 -18.24
N ARG A 97 10.02 27.57 -19.28
CA ARG A 97 11.00 26.66 -19.87
C ARG A 97 12.09 26.26 -18.89
N SER A 98 12.55 27.20 -18.07
CA SER A 98 13.55 26.92 -17.03
C SER A 98 12.97 26.00 -15.96
N GLN A 99 11.73 26.24 -15.52
CA GLN A 99 11.04 25.37 -14.57
C GLN A 99 10.78 23.97 -15.14
N LEU A 100 10.34 23.86 -16.39
CA LEU A 100 10.13 22.59 -17.07
C LEU A 100 11.40 21.73 -17.08
N ILE A 101 12.58 22.33 -17.27
CA ILE A 101 13.86 21.61 -17.21
C ILE A 101 14.15 21.09 -15.80
N ILE A 102 13.92 21.91 -14.77
CA ILE A 102 14.15 21.54 -13.36
C ILE A 102 13.23 20.37 -12.97
N TRP A 103 11.93 20.50 -13.24
CA TRP A 103 10.94 19.47 -12.94
C TRP A 103 11.18 18.18 -13.75
N ARG A 104 11.65 18.31 -14.99
CA ARG A 104 12.04 17.15 -15.80
C ARG A 104 13.25 16.43 -15.21
N GLN A 105 14.23 17.16 -14.69
CA GLN A 105 15.40 16.57 -14.04
C GLN A 105 14.99 15.87 -12.73
N TYR A 106 14.17 16.50 -11.91
CA TYR A 106 13.59 15.90 -10.70
C TYR A 106 12.89 14.56 -10.99
N ALA A 107 12.03 14.51 -12.02
CA ALA A 107 11.35 13.27 -12.41
C ALA A 107 12.33 12.18 -12.90
N LYS A 108 13.46 12.54 -13.50
CA LYS A 108 14.52 11.59 -13.89
C LYS A 108 15.28 11.09 -12.67
N ASP A 109 15.60 11.96 -11.73
CA ASP A 109 16.29 11.61 -10.49
C ASP A 109 15.44 10.64 -9.66
N LEU A 110 14.12 10.88 -9.56
CA LEU A 110 13.18 9.96 -8.95
C LEU A 110 13.22 8.57 -9.60
N LYS A 111 13.24 8.49 -10.94
CA LYS A 111 13.30 7.21 -11.67
C LYS A 111 14.62 6.47 -11.47
N ALA A 112 15.71 7.20 -11.22
CA ALA A 112 17.04 6.65 -10.99
C ALA A 112 17.31 6.28 -9.52
N LEU A 113 16.41 6.61 -8.60
CA LEU A 113 16.56 6.25 -7.19
C LEU A 113 16.68 4.73 -7.02
N ASN A 114 17.68 4.33 -6.23
CA ASN A 114 17.76 2.98 -5.70
C ASN A 114 16.77 2.83 -4.54
N LEU A 115 15.78 1.95 -4.69
CA LEU A 115 14.76 1.72 -3.67
C LEU A 115 15.13 0.57 -2.72
N ASP A 116 16.16 -0.22 -3.03
CA ASP A 116 16.65 -1.30 -2.16
C ASP A 116 17.31 -0.77 -0.88
N SER A 117 17.49 0.54 -0.74
CA SER A 117 17.90 1.16 0.52
C SER A 117 16.73 1.46 1.46
N ALA A 118 15.50 1.04 1.12
CA ALA A 118 14.33 1.27 1.95
C ALA A 118 14.49 0.62 3.35
N PRO A 119 14.05 1.31 4.42
CA PRO A 119 13.27 2.56 4.42
C PRO A 119 14.09 3.86 4.27
N ASP A 120 15.43 3.79 4.37
CA ASP A 120 16.34 4.93 4.41
C ASP A 120 16.70 5.45 3.00
N ILE A 121 15.69 5.91 2.25
CA ILE A 121 15.87 6.48 0.92
C ILE A 121 16.06 8.00 1.01
N ASN A 122 17.11 8.50 0.36
CA ASN A 122 17.32 9.93 0.19
C ASN A 122 16.51 10.46 -1.01
N TRP A 123 15.29 10.89 -0.74
CA TRP A 123 14.41 11.44 -1.78
C TRP A 123 14.91 12.80 -2.27
N PRO A 124 14.91 13.06 -3.59
CA PRO A 124 15.20 14.38 -4.12
C PRO A 124 14.18 15.40 -3.60
N LEU A 125 14.62 16.63 -3.40
CA LEU A 125 13.75 17.71 -2.97
C LEU A 125 12.81 18.11 -4.10
N VAL A 126 11.55 18.32 -3.74
CA VAL A 126 10.54 18.83 -4.68
C VAL A 126 10.97 20.23 -5.14
N PRO A 127 11.03 20.50 -6.45
CA PRO A 127 11.36 21.83 -6.95
C PRO A 127 10.34 22.89 -6.52
N GLU A 128 10.80 24.13 -6.36
CA GLU A 128 9.91 25.28 -6.18
C GLU A 128 9.31 25.69 -7.53
N GLN A 129 8.04 26.07 -7.52
CA GLN A 129 7.34 26.62 -8.68
C GLN A 129 7.64 28.12 -8.82
#